data_AF-A0AAV4X9F1-F1
#
_entry.id   AF-A0AAV4X9F1-F1
#
_cell.length_a   1.000
_cell.length_b   1.000
_cell.length_c   1.000
_cell.angle_alpha   90.00
_cell.angle_beta   90.00
_cell.angle_gamma   90.00
#
_symmetry.space_group_name_H-M   'P 1'
#
loop_
_entity.id
_entity.type
_entity.pdbx_description
1 polymer ?
#
loop_
_entity_poly.entity_id
_entity_poly.type
_entity_poly.pdbx_seq_one_letter_code
_entity_poly.pdbx_strand_id
1 'polypeptide(L)'
;MDKMVDSQIFVCDVYDLAAEIGKEFEKLIDVCGSDTIRELMTKVILTLEYLESSTAGIDSLQSELNDVKVKVQQLEYEKLERAEFRNKLDQELEVIEENWRKETSHLNSLVVKLQEENKRLSAIISEKDKHTPSDCKAFLSDEELLVVQKLKELTEQHRKQLILKDKELLEKSNEIEKMQLELDRLSKVNKELSHRNRYLQKQMYMLVEEKSDLQANMQDKQKECMDLVGKLNLAVKENMDLSSLEDQKKIDLHGKLVISLDDPNRPRFTLDELRHILFERNDLKAKISDLEDELSLHKPKSIPSSTSLTTISVESEDEDPPVQGPINKEPEDKLYPEKKKLGIRRFLYISSKVV
;
A
#
# COMPACT_ATOMS: atom_id res chain seq x y z
N MET A 1 -1.90 -30.17 34.45
CA MET A 1 -1.43 -30.09 33.05
C MET A 1 -2.66 -29.78 32.22
N ASP A 2 -3.08 -28.52 32.24
CA ASP A 2 -4.06 -28.03 31.27
C ASP A 2 -3.30 -27.87 29.95
N LYS A 3 -3.54 -28.78 29.03
CA LYS A 3 -3.19 -28.53 27.63
C LYS A 3 -4.15 -27.44 27.16
N MET A 4 -3.72 -26.19 27.27
CA MET A 4 -4.33 -25.09 26.53
C MET A 4 -4.30 -25.50 25.06
N VAL A 5 -5.48 -25.78 24.52
CA VAL A 5 -5.70 -25.81 23.08
C VAL A 5 -5.73 -24.34 22.66
N ASP A 6 -4.55 -23.72 22.58
CA ASP A 6 -4.34 -22.33 22.16
C ASP A 6 -4.41 -22.15 20.65
N SER A 7 -4.81 -23.18 19.93
CA SER A 7 -5.10 -23.07 18.50
C SER A 7 -6.52 -22.57 18.36
N GLN A 8 -6.65 -21.26 18.14
CA GLN A 8 -7.89 -20.64 17.70
C GLN A 8 -8.31 -21.33 16.39
N ILE A 9 -9.35 -22.15 16.48
CA ILE A 9 -9.92 -22.87 15.33
C ILE A 9 -10.67 -21.83 14.51
N PHE A 10 -10.36 -21.73 13.22
CA PHE A 10 -11.08 -20.89 12.27
C PHE A 10 -12.07 -21.72 11.47
N VAL A 11 -13.01 -21.03 10.81
CA VAL A 11 -14.02 -21.68 9.96
C VAL A 11 -13.36 -22.57 8.89
N CYS A 12 -12.20 -22.17 8.36
CA CYS A 12 -11.40 -22.98 7.44
C CYS A 12 -10.93 -24.30 8.05
N ASP A 13 -10.47 -24.29 9.30
CA ASP A 13 -10.00 -25.50 9.99
C ASP A 13 -11.16 -26.49 10.23
N VAL A 14 -12.38 -25.99 10.44
CA VAL A 14 -13.59 -26.82 10.55
C VAL A 14 -13.90 -27.52 9.23
N TYR A 15 -13.71 -26.85 8.08
CA TYR A 15 -13.88 -27.47 6.77
C TYR A 15 -12.81 -28.52 6.46
N ASP A 16 -11.56 -28.28 6.85
CA ASP A 16 -10.47 -29.24 6.67
C ASP A 16 -10.69 -30.49 7.52
N LEU A 17 -11.09 -30.32 8.80
CA LEU A 17 -11.48 -31.41 9.69
C LEU A 17 -12.70 -32.17 9.13
N ALA A 18 -13.71 -31.48 8.60
CA ALA A 18 -14.87 -32.11 7.99
C ALA A 18 -14.48 -32.96 6.77
N ALA A 19 -13.51 -32.52 5.96
CA ALA A 19 -13.00 -33.27 4.81
C ALA A 19 -12.23 -34.53 5.21
N GLU A 20 -11.41 -34.47 6.26
CA GLU A 20 -10.73 -35.64 6.83
C GLU A 20 -11.72 -36.66 7.40
N ILE A 21 -12.69 -36.18 8.17
CA ILE A 21 -13.78 -37.01 8.71
C ILE A 21 -14.59 -37.65 7.57
N GLY A 22 -14.87 -36.91 6.49
CA GLY A 22 -15.54 -37.41 5.30
C GLY A 22 -14.80 -38.57 4.62
N LYS A 23 -13.47 -38.48 4.49
CA LYS A 23 -12.63 -39.56 3.94
C LYS A 23 -12.67 -40.82 4.79
N GLU A 24 -12.71 -40.68 6.11
CA GLU A 24 -12.83 -41.84 7.01
C GLU A 24 -14.24 -42.46 6.93
N PHE A 25 -15.29 -41.65 6.79
CA PHE A 25 -16.65 -42.15 6.53
C PHE A 25 -16.75 -42.90 5.21
N GLU A 26 -16.08 -42.45 4.14
CA GLU A 26 -16.03 -43.14 2.85
C GLU A 26 -15.44 -44.56 2.99
N LYS A 27 -14.28 -44.68 3.66
CA LYS A 27 -13.67 -46.00 3.98
C LYS A 27 -14.60 -46.90 4.80
N LEU A 28 -15.34 -46.31 5.75
CA LEU A 28 -16.29 -47.03 6.61
C LEU A 28 -17.52 -47.51 5.81
N ILE A 29 -18.00 -46.70 4.87
CA ILE A 29 -19.12 -47.04 3.98
C ILE A 29 -18.75 -48.22 3.08
N ASP A 30 -17.53 -48.23 2.54
CA ASP A 30 -17.01 -49.32 1.72
C ASP A 30 -16.99 -50.68 2.47
N VAL A 31 -16.81 -50.66 3.79
CA VAL A 31 -16.69 -51.88 4.62
C VAL A 31 -18.01 -52.33 5.23
N CYS A 32 -18.82 -51.39 5.74
CA CYS A 32 -20.02 -51.71 6.55
C CYS A 32 -21.35 -51.49 5.81
N GLY A 33 -21.33 -50.85 4.63
CA GLY A 33 -22.54 -50.45 3.92
C GLY A 33 -23.15 -49.15 4.45
N SER A 34 -23.82 -48.40 3.55
CA SER A 34 -24.23 -47.00 3.82
C SER A 34 -25.28 -46.86 4.93
N ASP A 35 -26.16 -47.86 5.07
CA ASP A 35 -27.37 -47.73 5.90
C ASP A 35 -27.07 -47.66 7.40
N THR A 36 -26.02 -48.37 7.86
CA THR A 36 -25.59 -48.37 9.27
C THR A 36 -24.88 -47.07 9.68
N ILE A 37 -24.24 -46.37 8.74
CA ILE A 37 -23.40 -45.19 9.01
C ILE A 37 -24.18 -43.88 8.87
N ARG A 38 -25.25 -43.87 8.07
CA ARG A 38 -26.04 -42.69 7.74
C ARG A 38 -26.51 -41.90 8.96
N GLU A 39 -26.98 -42.58 10.00
CA GLU A 39 -27.50 -41.93 11.21
C GLU A 39 -26.39 -41.26 12.04
N LEU A 40 -25.21 -41.89 12.11
CA LEU A 40 -24.02 -41.31 12.73
C LEU A 40 -23.51 -40.10 11.93
N MET A 41 -23.43 -40.23 10.60
CA MET A 41 -23.01 -39.15 9.71
C MET A 41 -23.89 -37.92 9.88
N THR A 42 -25.21 -38.09 9.98
CA THR A 42 -26.15 -36.98 10.21
C THR A 42 -25.87 -36.26 11.54
N LYS A 43 -25.54 -37.00 12.61
CA LYS A 43 -25.16 -36.40 13.90
C LYS A 43 -23.83 -35.67 13.82
N VAL A 44 -22.84 -36.21 13.09
CA VAL A 44 -21.54 -35.56 12.92
C VAL A 44 -21.65 -34.27 12.11
N ILE A 45 -22.47 -34.26 11.05
CA ILE A 45 -22.77 -33.05 10.28
C ILE A 45 -23.37 -31.98 11.19
N LEU A 46 -24.39 -32.31 11.99
CA LEU A 46 -25.00 -31.36 12.92
C LEU A 46 -23.98 -30.79 13.94
N THR A 47 -23.05 -31.62 14.43
CA THR A 47 -21.99 -31.13 15.32
C THR A 47 -20.97 -30.23 14.62
N LEU A 48 -20.64 -30.52 13.35
CA LEU A 48 -19.74 -29.68 12.54
C LEU A 48 -20.40 -28.35 12.18
N GLU A 49 -21.70 -28.34 11.86
CA GLU A 49 -22.49 -27.12 11.62
C GLU A 49 -22.57 -26.24 12.89
N TYR A 50 -22.71 -26.85 14.07
CA TYR A 50 -22.66 -26.14 15.34
C TYR A 50 -21.27 -25.55 15.61
N LEU A 51 -20.21 -26.31 15.31
CA LEU A 51 -18.84 -25.84 15.44
C LEU A 51 -18.51 -24.70 14.46
N GLU A 52 -18.97 -24.80 13.21
CA GLU A 52 -18.86 -23.75 12.20
C GLU A 52 -19.54 -22.47 12.67
N SER A 53 -20.79 -22.58 13.12
CA SER A 53 -21.58 -21.45 13.62
C SER A 53 -20.94 -20.81 14.85
N SER A 54 -20.42 -21.63 15.78
CA SER A 54 -19.71 -21.14 16.96
C SER A 54 -18.42 -20.42 16.58
N THR A 55 -17.67 -20.95 15.61
CA THR A 55 -16.39 -20.38 15.16
C THR A 55 -16.60 -19.07 14.42
N ALA A 56 -17.58 -19.00 13.52
CA ALA A 56 -17.96 -17.77 12.84
C ALA A 56 -18.45 -16.68 13.82
N GLY A 57 -19.17 -17.08 14.88
CA GLY A 57 -19.56 -16.17 15.96
C GLY A 57 -18.36 -15.61 16.73
N ILE A 58 -17.36 -16.46 17.03
CA ILE A 58 -16.12 -16.04 17.69
C ILE A 58 -15.35 -15.05 16.80
N ASP A 59 -15.20 -15.32 15.51
CA ASP A 59 -14.53 -14.42 14.56
C ASP A 59 -15.22 -13.05 14.49
N SER A 60 -16.55 -13.03 14.45
CA SER A 60 -17.34 -11.78 14.48
C SER A 60 -17.11 -11.00 15.77
N LEU A 61 -17.16 -11.66 16.93
CA LEU A 61 -16.91 -11.03 18.22
C LEU A 61 -15.47 -10.53 18.36
N GLN A 62 -14.49 -11.23 17.79
CA GLN A 62 -13.11 -10.77 17.75
C GLN A 62 -12.94 -9.55 16.85
N SER A 63 -13.64 -9.49 15.72
CA SER A 63 -13.67 -8.29 14.88
C SER A 63 -14.26 -7.10 15.63
N GLU A 64 -15.42 -7.28 16.28
CA GLU A 64 -16.04 -6.23 17.09
C GLU A 64 -15.15 -5.78 18.25
N LEU A 65 -14.49 -6.72 18.94
CA LEU A 65 -13.53 -6.41 20.00
C LEU A 65 -12.36 -5.58 19.48
N ASN A 66 -11.82 -5.92 18.31
CA ASN A 66 -10.75 -5.17 17.67
C ASN A 66 -11.20 -3.76 17.28
N ASP A 67 -12.40 -3.61 16.72
CA ASP A 67 -12.97 -2.31 16.35
C ASP A 67 -13.17 -1.42 17.59
N VAL A 68 -13.73 -1.97 18.67
CA VAL A 68 -13.89 -1.26 19.95
C VAL A 68 -12.53 -0.88 20.51
N LYS A 69 -11.54 -1.76 20.48
CA LYS A 69 -10.19 -1.50 20.98
C LYS A 69 -9.51 -0.37 20.21
N VAL A 70 -9.61 -0.36 18.88
CA VAL A 70 -9.10 0.73 18.04
C VAL A 70 -9.83 2.03 18.36
N LYS A 71 -11.16 1.99 18.55
CA LYS A 71 -11.93 3.18 18.90
C LYS A 71 -11.56 3.76 20.26
N VAL A 72 -11.32 2.90 21.26
CA VAL A 72 -10.85 3.32 22.58
C VAL A 72 -9.49 3.99 22.46
N GLN A 73 -8.53 3.38 21.75
CA GLN A 73 -7.20 3.98 21.53
C GLN A 73 -7.31 5.36 20.85
N GLN A 74 -8.18 5.49 19.85
CA GLN A 74 -8.43 6.77 19.19
C GLN A 74 -8.99 7.82 20.17
N LEU A 75 -9.98 7.46 20.99
CA LEU A 75 -10.59 8.37 21.96
C LEU A 75 -9.62 8.75 23.08
N GLU A 76 -8.75 7.84 23.52
CA GLU A 76 -7.69 8.12 24.49
C GLU A 76 -6.68 9.12 23.93
N TYR A 77 -6.26 8.94 22.66
CA TYR A 77 -5.39 9.90 21.98
C TYR A 77 -6.05 11.28 21.85
N GLU A 78 -7.30 11.35 21.38
CA GLU A 78 -8.04 12.61 21.30
C GLU A 78 -8.22 13.28 22.68
N LYS A 79 -8.44 12.49 23.74
CA LYS A 79 -8.55 13.00 25.12
C LYS A 79 -7.24 13.62 25.58
N LEU A 80 -6.11 12.97 25.29
CA LEU A 80 -4.77 13.46 25.61
C LEU A 80 -4.48 14.75 24.86
N GLU A 81 -4.71 14.78 23.54
CA GLU A 81 -4.49 15.96 22.70
C GLU A 81 -5.36 17.15 23.15
N ARG A 82 -6.63 16.91 23.44
CA ARG A 82 -7.52 17.95 24.01
C ARG A 82 -7.03 18.43 25.37
N ALA A 83 -6.44 17.58 26.19
CA ALA A 83 -5.88 17.98 27.48
C ALA A 83 -4.61 18.82 27.33
N GLU A 84 -3.72 18.45 26.42
CA GLU A 84 -2.52 19.23 26.08
C GLU A 84 -2.89 20.60 25.51
N PHE A 85 -3.89 20.66 24.65
CA PHE A 85 -4.39 21.93 24.12
C PHE A 85 -4.94 22.83 25.22
N ARG A 86 -5.76 22.30 26.14
CA ARG A 86 -6.23 23.05 27.31
C ARG A 86 -5.08 23.55 28.17
N ASN A 87 -4.09 22.70 28.45
CA ASN A 87 -2.92 23.07 29.25
C ASN A 87 -2.13 24.23 28.61
N LYS A 88 -1.97 24.22 27.28
CA LYS A 88 -1.34 25.35 26.55
C LYS A 88 -2.13 26.64 26.71
N LEU A 89 -3.45 26.58 26.57
CA LEU A 89 -4.30 27.76 26.77
C LEU A 89 -4.22 28.26 28.22
N ASP A 90 -4.21 27.36 29.20
CA ASP A 90 -4.07 27.73 30.61
C ASP A 90 -2.72 28.43 30.89
N GLN A 91 -1.62 27.93 30.29
CA GLN A 91 -0.31 28.58 30.36
C GLN A 91 -0.30 29.97 29.68
N GLU A 92 -0.91 30.08 28.50
CA GLU A 92 -1.03 31.38 27.80
C GLU A 92 -1.84 32.39 28.62
N LEU A 93 -2.92 31.95 29.26
CA LEU A 93 -3.71 32.78 30.16
C LEU A 93 -2.91 33.23 31.38
N GLU A 94 -2.16 32.33 32.02
CA GLU A 94 -1.30 32.67 33.16
C GLU A 94 -0.24 33.72 32.79
N VAL A 95 0.37 33.61 31.60
CA VAL A 95 1.33 34.60 31.09
C VAL A 95 0.65 35.95 30.85
N ILE A 96 -0.55 35.97 30.27
CA ILE A 96 -1.32 37.21 30.06
C ILE A 96 -1.67 37.86 31.39
N GLU A 97 -2.14 37.08 32.37
CA GLU A 97 -2.47 37.58 33.71
C GLU A 97 -1.25 38.17 34.42
N GLU A 98 -0.11 37.50 34.37
CA GLU A 98 1.13 37.98 34.99
C GLU A 98 1.62 39.27 34.31
N ASN A 99 1.53 39.35 32.99
CA ASN A 99 1.85 40.58 32.26
C ASN A 99 0.89 41.72 32.63
N TRP A 100 -0.40 41.44 32.76
CA TRP A 100 -1.39 42.42 33.18
C TRP A 100 -1.13 42.91 34.62
N ARG A 101 -0.74 42.00 35.53
CA ARG A 101 -0.32 42.35 36.90
C ARG A 101 0.91 43.24 36.91
N LYS A 102 1.94 42.91 36.11
CA LYS A 102 3.16 43.71 35.97
C LYS A 102 2.86 45.12 35.45
N GLU A 103 2.08 45.23 34.38
CA GLU A 103 1.70 46.51 33.80
C GLU A 103 0.87 47.34 34.78
N THR A 104 -0.13 46.72 35.41
CA THR A 104 -0.94 47.38 36.44
C THR A 104 -0.09 47.87 37.61
N SER A 105 0.86 47.07 38.08
CA SER A 105 1.81 47.47 39.12
C SER A 105 2.71 48.62 38.67
N HIS A 106 3.19 48.59 37.42
CA HIS A 106 4.04 49.63 36.86
C HIS A 106 3.29 50.97 36.75
N LEU A 107 2.09 50.95 36.17
CA LEU A 107 1.21 52.10 36.06
C LEU A 107 0.84 52.66 37.43
N ASN A 108 0.49 51.80 38.40
CA ASN A 108 0.23 52.24 39.77
C ASN A 108 1.46 52.91 40.39
N SER A 109 2.66 52.36 40.20
CA SER A 109 3.92 52.98 40.68
C SER A 109 4.14 54.35 40.05
N LEU A 110 3.89 54.48 38.74
CA LEU A 110 4.01 55.75 38.02
C LEU A 110 2.99 56.77 38.53
N VAL A 111 1.75 56.37 38.75
CA VAL A 111 0.69 57.23 39.32
C VAL A 111 1.09 57.73 40.70
N VAL A 112 1.63 56.86 41.56
CA VAL A 112 2.11 57.27 42.90
C VAL A 112 3.23 58.29 42.78
N LYS A 113 4.25 58.04 41.93
CA LYS A 113 5.35 59.00 41.70
C LYS A 113 4.86 60.35 41.19
N LEU A 114 3.97 60.35 40.19
CA LEU A 114 3.39 61.58 39.66
C LEU A 114 2.53 62.32 40.70
N GLN A 115 1.81 61.60 41.56
CA GLN A 115 1.07 62.20 42.67
C GLN A 115 2.00 62.81 43.72
N GLU A 116 3.11 62.16 44.04
CA GLU A 116 4.14 62.69 44.94
C GLU A 116 4.81 63.94 44.36
N GLU A 117 5.19 63.91 43.08
CA GLU A 117 5.76 65.07 42.39
C GLU A 117 4.77 66.24 42.29
N ASN A 118 3.50 65.98 41.95
CA ASN A 118 2.47 67.01 41.95
C ASN A 118 2.29 67.63 43.35
N LYS A 119 2.22 66.81 44.40
CA LYS A 119 2.16 67.32 45.78
C LYS A 119 3.38 68.17 46.12
N ARG A 120 4.58 67.73 45.74
CA ARG A 120 5.83 68.47 45.95
C ARG A 120 5.84 69.81 45.20
N LEU A 121 5.45 69.81 43.93
CA LEU A 121 5.38 71.03 43.11
C LEU A 121 4.32 71.99 43.65
N SER A 122 3.13 71.50 44.02
CA SER A 122 2.11 72.31 44.67
C SER A 122 2.59 72.94 45.98
N ALA A 123 3.36 72.20 46.79
CA ALA A 123 3.97 72.75 48.01
C ALA A 123 4.99 73.86 47.70
N ILE A 124 5.86 73.66 46.70
CA ILE A 124 6.83 74.67 46.26
C ILE A 124 6.14 75.92 45.70
N ILE A 125 5.09 75.76 44.90
CA ILE A 125 4.30 76.89 44.38
C ILE A 125 3.65 77.64 45.54
N SER A 126 3.03 76.94 46.50
CA SER A 126 2.46 77.56 47.69
C SER A 126 3.49 78.31 48.54
N GLU A 127 4.72 77.82 48.62
CA GLU A 127 5.83 78.49 49.32
C GLU A 127 6.33 79.72 48.56
N LYS A 128 6.38 79.66 47.23
CA LYS A 128 6.74 80.79 46.36
C LYS A 128 5.66 81.87 46.30
N ASP A 129 4.37 81.52 46.29
CA ASP A 129 3.27 82.49 46.33
C ASP A 129 3.21 83.24 47.67
N LYS A 130 3.78 82.68 48.75
CA LYS A 130 3.97 83.39 50.04
C LYS A 130 5.12 84.40 49.99
N HIS A 131 6.01 84.31 49.00
CA HIS A 131 6.99 85.34 48.68
C HIS A 131 6.46 86.21 47.54
N THR A 132 5.90 87.37 47.89
CA THR A 132 5.59 88.43 46.91
C THR A 132 6.83 88.70 46.04
N PRO A 133 6.71 88.90 44.72
CA PRO A 133 7.84 89.28 43.87
C PRO A 133 8.12 90.78 44.11
N SER A 134 8.60 91.11 45.31
CA SER A 134 9.14 92.43 45.60
C SER A 134 10.61 92.41 45.20
N ASP A 135 10.90 93.18 44.15
CA ASP A 135 12.20 93.79 43.91
C ASP A 135 13.35 92.93 43.39
N CYS A 136 13.13 92.18 42.30
CA CYS A 136 14.23 91.81 41.40
C CYS A 136 14.37 92.83 40.26
N LYS A 137 14.72 94.08 40.61
CA LYS A 137 15.40 95.02 39.72
C LYS A 137 16.77 95.36 40.31
N ALA A 138 17.57 94.32 40.55
CA ALA A 138 18.99 94.48 40.84
C ALA A 138 19.75 94.34 39.53
N PHE A 139 20.47 95.38 39.13
CA PHE A 139 21.56 95.24 38.19
C PHE A 139 22.52 94.18 38.77
N LEU A 140 22.75 93.10 38.02
CA LEU A 140 23.68 92.04 38.42
C LEU A 140 25.05 92.66 38.66
N SER A 141 25.70 92.27 39.77
CA SER A 141 27.10 92.63 40.02
C SER A 141 27.98 92.05 38.91
N ASP A 142 29.12 92.69 38.61
CA ASP A 142 30.06 92.22 37.57
C ASP A 142 30.49 90.76 37.78
N GLU A 143 30.57 90.32 39.04
CA GLU A 143 30.89 88.93 39.41
C GLU A 143 29.75 87.95 39.07
N GLU A 144 28.50 88.37 39.28
CA GLU A 144 27.30 87.59 38.90
C GLU A 144 27.16 87.52 37.38
N LEU A 145 27.48 88.60 36.66
CA LEU A 145 27.50 88.62 35.19
C LEU A 145 28.53 87.62 34.63
N LEU A 146 29.72 87.54 35.25
CA LEU A 146 30.76 86.59 34.87
C LEU A 146 30.35 85.12 35.12
N VAL A 147 29.63 84.85 36.21
CA VAL A 147 29.05 83.52 36.48
C VAL A 147 27.99 83.17 35.42
N VAL A 148 27.10 84.11 35.10
CA VAL A 148 26.08 83.91 34.06
C VAL A 148 26.73 83.65 32.69
N GLN A 149 27.82 84.34 32.36
CA GLN A 149 28.57 84.08 31.13
C GLN A 149 29.16 82.67 31.10
N LYS A 150 29.80 82.21 32.18
CA LYS A 150 30.33 80.84 32.28
C LYS A 150 29.23 79.78 32.18
N LEU A 151 28.09 80.02 32.82
CA LEU A 151 26.93 79.12 32.72
C LEU A 151 26.38 79.08 31.29
N LYS A 152 26.37 80.20 30.57
CA LYS A 152 25.97 80.27 29.18
C LYS A 152 26.93 79.49 28.27
N GLU A 153 28.24 79.60 28.51
CA GLU A 153 29.25 78.84 27.78
C GLU A 153 29.13 77.33 28.02
N LEU A 154 28.94 76.90 29.28
CA LEU A 154 28.66 75.51 29.63
C LEU A 154 27.37 75.00 29.00
N THR A 155 26.32 75.81 29.00
CA THR A 155 25.03 75.46 28.38
C THR A 155 25.19 75.27 26.87
N GLU A 156 25.95 76.14 26.20
CA GLU A 156 26.24 76.01 24.77
C GLU A 156 27.11 74.78 24.47
N GLN A 157 28.08 74.45 25.35
CA GLN A 157 28.86 73.22 25.23
C GLN A 157 27.99 71.97 25.39
N HIS A 158 27.11 71.93 26.40
CA HIS A 158 26.18 70.82 26.60
C HIS A 158 25.21 70.68 25.41
N ARG A 159 24.73 71.80 24.86
CA ARG A 159 23.89 71.78 23.65
C ARG A 159 24.62 71.15 22.46
N LYS A 160 25.90 71.49 22.24
CA LYS A 160 26.72 70.88 21.18
C LYS A 160 26.95 69.38 21.43
N GLN A 161 27.23 68.99 22.67
CA GLN A 161 27.39 67.58 23.03
C GLN A 161 26.09 66.79 22.80
N LEU A 162 24.94 67.36 23.15
CA LEU A 162 23.64 66.75 22.90
C LEU A 162 23.41 66.50 21.41
N ILE A 163 23.69 67.50 20.56
CA ILE A 163 23.57 67.37 19.10
C ILE A 163 24.48 66.25 18.55
N LEU A 164 25.71 66.13 19.06
CA LEU A 164 26.62 65.06 18.64
C LEU A 164 26.11 63.69 19.09
N LYS A 165 25.60 63.58 20.31
CA LYS A 165 25.02 62.34 20.83
C LYS A 165 23.75 61.93 20.09
N ASP A 166 22.90 62.88 19.72
CA ASP A 166 21.71 62.60 18.90
C ASP A 166 22.08 62.08 17.51
N LYS A 167 23.14 62.62 16.89
CA LYS A 167 23.67 62.09 15.61
C LYS A 167 24.22 60.67 15.77
N GLU A 168 25.00 60.42 16.81
CA GLU A 168 25.54 59.08 17.10
C GLU A 168 24.41 58.07 17.34
N LEU A 169 23.36 58.45 18.09
CA LEU A 169 22.18 57.61 18.32
C LEU A 169 21.43 57.33 17.03
N LEU A 170 21.27 58.33 16.14
CA LEU A 170 20.62 58.14 14.84
C LEU A 170 21.42 57.17 13.96
N GLU A 171 22.75 57.30 13.92
CA GLU A 171 23.62 56.36 13.20
C GLU A 171 23.49 54.93 13.74
N LYS A 172 23.48 54.77 15.07
CA LYS A 172 23.27 53.46 15.71
C LYS A 172 21.88 52.89 15.46
N SER A 173 20.84 53.72 15.46
CA SER A 173 19.48 53.30 15.11
C SER A 173 19.43 52.75 13.68
N ASN A 174 20.04 53.47 12.72
CA ASN A 174 20.12 53.03 11.34
C ASN A 174 20.91 51.72 11.17
N GLU A 175 21.99 51.51 11.93
CA GLU A 175 22.72 50.24 11.96
C GLU A 175 21.85 49.10 12.50
N ILE A 176 21.10 49.33 13.57
CA ILE A 176 20.18 48.34 14.16
C ILE A 176 19.09 47.97 13.14
N GLU A 177 18.49 48.94 12.46
CA GLU A 177 17.47 48.68 11.42
C GLU A 177 18.02 47.83 10.27
N LYS A 178 19.24 48.12 9.80
CA LYS A 178 19.90 47.29 8.77
C LYS A 178 20.12 45.86 9.24
N MET A 179 20.61 45.68 10.46
CA MET A 179 20.83 44.35 11.05
C MET A 179 19.50 43.59 11.24
N GLN A 180 18.42 44.28 11.61
CA GLN A 180 17.08 43.69 11.72
C GLN A 180 16.59 43.19 10.35
N LEU A 181 16.76 43.97 9.28
CA LEU A 181 16.40 43.54 7.92
C LEU A 181 17.18 42.31 7.46
N GLU A 182 18.49 42.24 7.77
CA GLU A 182 19.30 41.06 7.47
C GLU A 182 18.85 39.83 8.26
N LEU A 183 18.55 40.00 9.54
CA LEU A 183 18.03 38.93 10.39
C LEU A 183 16.69 38.40 9.86
N ASP A 184 15.78 39.28 9.46
CA ASP A 184 14.50 38.90 8.86
C ASP A 184 14.70 38.14 7.53
N ARG A 185 15.64 38.57 6.70
CA ARG A 185 16.00 37.88 5.46
C ARG A 185 16.53 36.47 5.74
N LEU A 186 17.46 36.35 6.68
CA LEU A 186 18.03 35.06 7.08
C LEU A 186 16.99 34.15 7.73
N SER A 187 16.09 34.70 8.54
CA SER A 187 14.97 33.98 9.14
C SER A 187 14.05 33.36 8.07
N LYS A 188 13.73 34.11 7.00
CA LYS A 188 12.94 33.61 5.86
C LYS A 188 13.67 32.46 5.15
N VAL A 189 14.94 32.64 4.80
CA VAL A 189 15.75 31.60 4.14
C VAL A 189 15.87 30.35 5.02
N ASN A 190 16.06 30.51 6.32
CA ASN A 190 16.16 29.39 7.26
C ASN A 190 14.84 28.60 7.35
N LYS A 191 13.70 29.29 7.35
CA LYS A 191 12.38 28.65 7.28
C LYS A 191 12.23 27.85 5.99
N GLU A 192 12.58 28.44 4.84
CA GLU A 192 12.55 27.76 3.53
C GLU A 192 13.44 26.50 3.50
N LEU A 193 14.67 26.60 3.99
CA LEU A 193 15.58 25.47 4.11
C LEU A 193 15.03 24.39 5.05
N SER A 194 14.42 24.78 6.17
CA SER A 194 13.79 23.84 7.10
C SER A 194 12.60 23.11 6.46
N HIS A 195 11.77 23.82 5.67
CA HIS A 195 10.70 23.19 4.88
C HIS A 195 11.25 22.24 3.83
N ARG A 196 12.31 22.64 3.10
CA ARG A 196 12.94 21.79 2.09
C ARG A 196 13.59 20.55 2.70
N ASN A 197 14.22 20.67 3.87
CA ASN A 197 14.81 19.55 4.58
C ASN A 197 13.73 18.55 5.01
N ARG A 198 12.60 19.02 5.59
CA ARG A 198 11.46 18.16 5.91
C ARG A 198 10.90 17.43 4.69
N TYR A 199 10.82 18.11 3.54
CA TYR A 199 10.37 17.50 2.29
C TYR A 199 11.33 16.41 1.82
N LEU A 200 12.63 16.68 1.78
CA LEU A 200 13.65 15.72 1.38
C LEU A 200 13.71 14.53 2.33
N GLN A 201 13.55 14.76 3.64
CA GLN A 201 13.51 13.70 4.63
C GLN A 201 12.29 12.77 4.43
N LYS A 202 11.11 13.32 4.13
CA LYS A 202 9.94 12.52 3.76
C LYS A 202 10.18 11.70 2.50
N GLN A 203 10.76 12.32 1.46
CA GLN A 203 11.10 11.62 0.23
C GLN A 203 12.11 10.48 0.48
N MET A 204 13.11 10.71 1.34
CA MET A 204 14.06 9.68 1.73
C MET A 204 13.36 8.50 2.43
N TYR A 205 12.43 8.77 3.36
CA TYR A 205 11.68 7.69 4.03
C TYR A 205 10.85 6.87 3.04
N MET A 206 10.14 7.51 2.10
CA MET A 206 9.39 6.81 1.04
C MET A 206 10.32 5.92 0.20
N LEU A 207 11.47 6.42 -0.22
CA LEU A 207 12.44 5.65 -1.01
C LEU A 207 13.03 4.47 -0.21
N VAL A 208 13.20 4.61 1.10
CA VAL A 208 13.66 3.53 1.98
C VAL A 208 12.59 2.44 2.09
N GLU A 209 11.32 2.82 2.21
CA GLU A 209 10.17 1.90 2.24
C GLU A 209 10.02 1.15 0.91
N GLU A 210 10.03 1.86 -0.21
CA GLU A 210 10.01 1.25 -1.56
C GLU A 210 11.19 0.29 -1.76
N LYS A 211 12.38 0.66 -1.28
CA LYS A 211 13.55 -0.23 -1.33
C LYS A 211 13.33 -1.49 -0.48
N SER A 212 12.77 -1.37 0.73
CA SER A 212 12.51 -2.54 1.57
C SER A 212 11.48 -3.48 0.93
N ASP A 213 10.44 -2.94 0.30
CA ASP A 213 9.41 -3.74 -0.38
C ASP A 213 9.99 -4.47 -1.59
N LEU A 214 10.77 -3.78 -2.41
CA LEU A 214 11.47 -4.40 -3.55
C LEU A 214 12.46 -5.47 -3.09
N GLN A 215 13.16 -5.25 -1.98
CA GLN A 215 14.08 -6.23 -1.42
C GLN A 215 13.34 -7.47 -0.90
N ALA A 216 12.19 -7.29 -0.24
CA ALA A 216 11.34 -8.41 0.20
C ALA A 216 10.83 -9.22 -1.01
N ASN A 217 10.30 -8.54 -2.04
CA ASN A 217 9.86 -9.18 -3.28
C ASN A 217 10.97 -9.96 -3.97
N MET A 218 12.19 -9.40 -4.04
CA MET A 218 13.35 -10.08 -4.61
C MET A 218 13.71 -11.33 -3.78
N GLN A 219 13.70 -11.25 -2.46
CA GLN A 219 13.97 -12.41 -1.60
C GLN A 219 12.93 -13.52 -1.77
N ASP A 220 11.66 -13.18 -1.90
CA ASP A 220 10.60 -14.16 -2.11
C ASP A 220 10.71 -14.83 -3.47
N LYS A 221 11.05 -14.06 -4.52
CA LYS A 221 11.37 -14.62 -5.84
C LYS A 221 12.61 -15.52 -5.81
N GLN A 222 13.61 -15.17 -5.02
CA GLN A 222 14.80 -16.01 -4.84
C GLN A 222 14.47 -17.34 -4.14
N LYS A 223 13.62 -17.32 -3.10
CA LYS A 223 13.11 -18.54 -2.44
C LYS A 223 12.32 -19.41 -3.42
N GLU A 224 11.42 -18.81 -4.20
CA GLU A 224 10.64 -19.52 -5.22
C GLU A 224 11.56 -20.22 -6.26
N CYS A 225 12.59 -19.52 -6.73
CA CYS A 225 13.60 -20.11 -7.61
C CYS A 225 14.35 -21.28 -6.93
N MET A 226 14.73 -21.13 -5.66
CA MET A 226 15.37 -22.22 -4.91
C MET A 226 14.45 -23.44 -4.78
N ASP A 227 13.17 -23.22 -4.51
CA ASP A 227 12.17 -24.29 -4.42
C ASP A 227 11.98 -25.01 -5.76
N LEU A 228 11.93 -24.26 -6.86
CA LEU A 228 11.85 -24.83 -8.21
C LEU A 228 13.10 -25.63 -8.58
N VAL A 229 14.30 -25.14 -8.22
CA VAL A 229 15.55 -25.89 -8.40
C VAL A 229 15.53 -27.18 -7.56
N GLY A 230 15.03 -27.12 -6.32
CA GLY A 230 14.84 -28.31 -5.49
C GLY A 230 13.92 -29.35 -6.13
N LYS A 231 12.76 -28.91 -6.63
CA LYS A 231 11.81 -29.78 -7.36
C LYS A 231 12.41 -30.36 -8.64
N LEU A 232 13.16 -29.57 -9.40
CA LEU A 232 13.84 -30.03 -10.61
C LEU A 232 14.88 -31.10 -10.29
N ASN A 233 15.68 -30.91 -9.24
CA ASN A 233 16.67 -31.91 -8.81
C ASN A 233 16.02 -33.23 -8.40
N LEU A 234 14.87 -33.18 -7.72
CA LEU A 234 14.09 -34.37 -7.39
C LEU A 234 13.61 -35.08 -8.66
N ALA A 235 13.02 -34.34 -9.60
CA ALA A 235 12.55 -34.89 -10.88
C ALA A 235 13.68 -35.49 -11.73
N VAL A 236 14.87 -34.85 -11.74
CA VAL A 236 16.06 -35.39 -12.42
C VAL A 236 16.51 -36.70 -11.79
N LYS A 237 16.50 -36.80 -10.45
CA LYS A 237 16.86 -38.02 -9.74
C LYS A 237 15.86 -39.14 -10.03
N GLU A 238 14.55 -38.86 -9.95
CA GLU A 238 13.51 -39.82 -10.29
C GLU A 238 13.65 -40.33 -11.73
N ASN A 239 13.95 -39.45 -12.69
CA ASN A 239 14.21 -39.85 -14.07
C ASN A 239 15.45 -40.76 -14.20
N MET A 240 16.56 -40.46 -13.51
CA MET A 240 17.73 -41.34 -13.49
C MET A 240 17.40 -42.71 -12.89
N ASP A 241 16.62 -42.75 -11.80
CA ASP A 241 16.20 -43.99 -11.15
C ASP A 241 15.30 -44.83 -12.10
N LEU A 242 14.38 -44.17 -12.82
CA LEU A 242 13.53 -44.81 -13.85
C LEU A 242 14.34 -45.35 -15.02
N SER A 243 15.29 -44.58 -15.58
CA SER A 243 16.18 -45.06 -16.66
C SER A 243 17.05 -46.23 -16.19
N SER A 244 17.53 -46.20 -14.94
CA SER A 244 18.29 -47.31 -14.36
C SER A 244 17.44 -48.59 -14.23
N LEU A 245 16.16 -48.45 -13.91
CA LEU A 245 15.18 -49.54 -13.88
C LEU A 245 14.84 -50.05 -15.28
N GLU A 246 14.74 -49.17 -16.28
CA GLU A 246 14.59 -49.55 -17.69
C GLU A 246 15.81 -50.31 -18.22
N ASP A 247 17.02 -49.88 -17.87
CA ASP A 247 18.26 -50.57 -18.22
C ASP A 247 18.35 -51.96 -17.55
N GLN A 248 17.84 -52.10 -16.31
CA GLN A 248 17.73 -53.41 -15.65
C GLN A 248 16.61 -54.30 -16.21
N LYS A 249 15.55 -53.69 -16.80
CA LYS A 249 14.43 -54.38 -17.46
C LYS A 249 14.59 -54.49 -18.97
N LYS A 250 15.76 -54.20 -19.55
CA LYS A 250 16.08 -54.53 -20.94
C LYS A 250 15.95 -56.04 -21.14
N ILE A 251 14.72 -56.46 -21.48
CA ILE A 251 14.47 -57.72 -22.16
C ILE A 251 15.29 -57.60 -23.44
N ASP A 252 16.23 -58.51 -23.60
CA ASP A 252 17.09 -58.59 -24.77
C ASP A 252 16.20 -58.79 -26.02
N LEU A 253 15.90 -57.68 -26.71
CA LEU A 253 15.20 -57.67 -27.99
C LEU A 253 16.18 -57.81 -29.16
N HIS A 254 17.46 -58.10 -28.88
CA HIS A 254 18.45 -58.40 -29.91
C HIS A 254 18.06 -59.70 -30.63
N GLY A 255 17.40 -59.55 -31.78
CA GLY A 255 16.92 -60.65 -32.62
C GLY A 255 15.41 -60.72 -32.86
N LYS A 256 14.60 -59.82 -32.28
CA LYS A 256 13.15 -59.74 -32.58
C LYS A 256 12.72 -58.49 -33.35
N LEU A 257 13.55 -57.45 -33.38
CA LEU A 257 13.35 -56.31 -34.26
C LEU A 257 14.20 -56.52 -35.51
N VAL A 258 13.58 -56.45 -36.70
CA VAL A 258 14.21 -56.70 -38.01
C VAL A 258 15.32 -55.69 -38.35
N ILE A 259 15.58 -54.71 -37.47
CA ILE A 259 16.59 -53.66 -37.66
C ILE A 259 17.43 -53.56 -36.38
N SER A 260 18.72 -53.88 -36.50
CA SER A 260 19.71 -53.76 -35.42
C SER A 260 19.89 -52.30 -34.99
N LEU A 261 19.92 -52.04 -33.68
CA LEU A 261 20.06 -50.69 -33.13
C LEU A 261 21.42 -50.04 -33.43
N ASP A 262 22.45 -50.86 -33.69
CA ASP A 262 23.84 -50.43 -33.91
C ASP A 262 24.23 -50.30 -35.40
N ASP A 263 23.28 -50.31 -36.34
CA ASP A 263 23.58 -50.17 -37.77
C ASP A 263 23.98 -48.72 -38.12
N PRO A 264 25.22 -48.45 -38.58
CA PRO A 264 25.68 -47.13 -38.99
C PRO A 264 25.00 -46.60 -40.26
N ASN A 265 24.38 -47.46 -41.07
CA ASN A 265 23.59 -47.07 -42.25
C ASN A 265 22.09 -46.97 -41.95
N ARG A 266 21.69 -47.04 -40.67
CA ARG A 266 20.30 -46.84 -40.26
C ARG A 266 19.88 -45.42 -40.61
N PRO A 267 18.78 -45.21 -41.37
CA PRO A 267 18.31 -43.87 -41.68
C PRO A 267 17.93 -43.15 -40.38
N ARG A 268 18.65 -42.08 -40.06
CA ARG A 268 18.41 -41.22 -38.90
C ARG A 268 17.85 -39.92 -39.42
N PHE A 269 16.53 -39.77 -39.35
CA PHE A 269 15.87 -38.52 -39.68
C PHE A 269 15.74 -37.65 -38.44
N THR A 270 15.97 -36.35 -38.58
CA THR A 270 15.52 -35.38 -37.58
C THR A 270 13.99 -35.33 -37.55
N LEU A 271 13.37 -34.88 -36.45
CA LEU A 271 11.90 -34.74 -36.38
C LEU A 271 11.37 -33.84 -37.50
N ASP A 272 12.16 -32.85 -37.90
CA ASP A 272 11.81 -31.91 -38.96
C ASP A 272 11.94 -32.54 -40.36
N GLU A 273 12.96 -33.37 -40.60
CA GLU A 273 13.06 -34.18 -41.82
C GLU A 273 11.91 -35.17 -41.95
N LEU A 274 11.52 -35.84 -40.86
CA LEU A 274 10.39 -36.77 -40.87
C LEU A 274 9.07 -36.04 -41.19
N ARG A 275 8.86 -34.85 -40.61
CA ARG A 275 7.72 -33.99 -40.94
C ARG A 275 7.73 -33.60 -42.42
N HIS A 276 8.89 -33.20 -42.96
CA HIS A 276 9.05 -32.85 -44.36
C HIS A 276 8.72 -34.04 -45.28
N ILE A 277 9.28 -35.22 -45.00
CA ILE A 277 9.04 -36.44 -45.79
C ILE A 277 7.57 -36.85 -45.74
N LEU A 278 6.92 -36.73 -44.57
CA LEU A 278 5.49 -37.02 -44.45
C LEU A 278 4.63 -36.02 -45.23
N PHE A 279 5.04 -34.76 -45.27
CA PHE A 279 4.38 -33.72 -46.04
C PHE A 279 4.50 -33.99 -47.54
N GLU A 280 5.72 -34.21 -48.05
CA GLU A 280 5.97 -34.59 -49.44
C GLU A 280 5.23 -35.88 -49.82
N ARG A 281 5.23 -36.89 -48.95
CA ARG A 281 4.48 -38.14 -49.18
C ARG A 281 2.99 -37.86 -49.33
N ASN A 282 2.41 -37.00 -48.49
CA ASN A 282 1.00 -36.65 -48.58
C ASN A 282 0.68 -35.89 -49.87
N ASP A 283 1.55 -34.96 -50.25
CA ASP A 283 1.40 -34.15 -51.46
C ASP A 283 1.50 -35.02 -52.73
N LEU A 284 2.48 -35.93 -52.76
CA LEU A 284 2.61 -36.93 -53.82
C LEU A 284 1.42 -37.89 -53.84
N LYS A 285 0.88 -38.27 -52.68
CA LYS A 285 -0.30 -39.14 -52.59
C LYS A 285 -1.55 -38.44 -53.14
N ALA A 286 -1.72 -37.15 -52.86
CA ALA A 286 -2.80 -36.34 -53.47
C ALA A 286 -2.63 -36.28 -54.99
N LYS A 287 -1.42 -35.98 -55.46
CA LYS A 287 -1.12 -35.92 -56.89
C LYS A 287 -1.30 -37.25 -57.62
N ILE A 288 -0.97 -38.37 -56.96
CA ILE A 288 -1.24 -39.71 -57.46
C ILE A 288 -2.75 -39.95 -57.54
N SER A 289 -3.52 -39.55 -56.52
CA SER A 289 -4.99 -39.63 -56.55
C SER A 289 -5.56 -38.88 -57.75
N ASP A 290 -5.12 -37.64 -57.97
CA ASP A 290 -5.58 -36.82 -59.11
C ASP A 290 -5.23 -37.49 -60.45
N LEU A 291 -4.02 -38.02 -60.58
CA LEU A 291 -3.58 -38.73 -61.79
C LEU A 291 -4.31 -40.07 -61.99
N GLU A 292 -4.64 -40.78 -60.91
CA GLU A 292 -5.47 -41.99 -60.95
C GLU A 292 -6.89 -41.65 -61.41
N ASP A 293 -7.46 -40.54 -60.95
CA ASP A 293 -8.76 -40.02 -61.38
C ASP A 293 -8.73 -39.64 -62.87
N GLU A 294 -7.71 -38.91 -63.34
CA GLU A 294 -7.52 -38.60 -64.77
C GLU A 294 -7.37 -39.87 -65.62
N LEU A 295 -6.57 -40.84 -65.18
CA LEU A 295 -6.42 -42.14 -65.86
C LEU A 295 -7.73 -42.93 -65.89
N SER A 296 -8.56 -42.81 -64.84
CA SER A 296 -9.87 -43.46 -64.78
C SER A 296 -10.82 -42.91 -65.84
N LEU A 297 -10.76 -41.60 -66.11
CA LEU A 297 -11.52 -40.92 -67.17
C LEU A 297 -11.11 -41.38 -68.57
N HIS A 298 -9.83 -41.73 -68.77
CA HIS A 298 -9.29 -42.14 -70.07
C HIS A 298 -9.27 -43.65 -70.32
N LYS A 299 -9.71 -44.48 -69.37
CA LYS A 299 -9.92 -45.92 -69.61
C LYS A 299 -11.24 -46.15 -70.38
N PRO A 300 -11.23 -46.89 -71.49
CA PRO A 300 -12.46 -47.26 -72.19
C PRO A 300 -13.34 -48.14 -71.29
N LYS A 301 -14.59 -47.72 -71.05
CA LYS A 301 -15.61 -48.51 -70.32
C LYS A 301 -15.89 -49.81 -71.09
N SER A 302 -15.25 -50.91 -70.69
CA SER A 302 -15.71 -52.26 -71.01
C SER A 302 -16.90 -52.62 -70.11
N ILE A 303 -18.02 -53.01 -70.71
CA ILE A 303 -19.23 -53.55 -70.08
C ILE A 303 -19.44 -54.96 -70.72
N PRO A 304 -20.09 -55.98 -70.10
CA PRO A 304 -20.49 -56.25 -68.71
C PRO A 304 -20.08 -57.67 -68.19
N SER A 305 -20.20 -57.92 -66.89
CA SER A 305 -20.72 -59.21 -66.35
C SER A 305 -21.32 -59.02 -64.95
N SER A 306 -22.65 -58.93 -64.93
CA SER A 306 -23.54 -59.58 -63.96
C SER A 306 -23.58 -59.11 -62.49
N THR A 307 -24.69 -58.42 -62.21
CA THR A 307 -25.62 -58.70 -61.08
C THR A 307 -25.59 -57.74 -59.88
N SER A 308 -26.34 -56.65 -60.08
CA SER A 308 -27.52 -56.27 -59.26
C SER A 308 -27.40 -55.30 -58.09
N LEU A 309 -28.03 -54.13 -58.35
CA LEU A 309 -29.02 -53.40 -57.53
C LEU A 309 -28.48 -52.60 -56.33
N THR A 310 -28.89 -51.37 -56.01
CA THR A 310 -29.66 -50.25 -56.60
C THR A 310 -29.52 -49.12 -55.56
N THR A 311 -29.77 -47.87 -55.96
CA THR A 311 -30.31 -46.70 -55.22
C THR A 311 -29.34 -45.51 -55.04
N ILE A 312 -29.49 -44.44 -55.85
CA ILE A 312 -30.18 -43.13 -55.55
C ILE A 312 -29.23 -42.20 -54.76
N SER A 313 -28.89 -40.93 -55.05
CA SER A 313 -29.24 -39.85 -56.01
C SER A 313 -28.12 -38.78 -55.89
N VAL A 314 -27.63 -38.07 -56.93
CA VAL A 314 -28.22 -36.92 -57.66
C VAL A 314 -28.65 -35.79 -56.72
N GLU A 315 -27.73 -34.85 -56.46
CA GLU A 315 -27.74 -33.42 -56.88
C GLU A 315 -28.37 -32.48 -55.84
N SER A 316 -27.64 -31.43 -55.45
CA SER A 316 -27.94 -30.06 -55.89
C SER A 316 -27.05 -29.04 -55.16
N GLU A 317 -26.43 -28.17 -55.95
CA GLU A 317 -25.83 -26.91 -55.54
C GLU A 317 -26.87 -26.00 -54.88
N ASP A 318 -26.48 -25.28 -53.83
CA ASP A 318 -26.96 -23.93 -53.54
C ASP A 318 -25.90 -23.25 -52.65
N GLU A 319 -25.26 -22.21 -53.21
CA GLU A 319 -24.35 -21.32 -52.48
C GLU A 319 -25.15 -20.37 -51.58
N ASP A 320 -24.80 -20.32 -50.29
CA ASP A 320 -25.09 -19.22 -49.38
C ASP A 320 -23.75 -18.65 -48.85
N PRO A 321 -23.57 -17.32 -48.78
CA PRO A 321 -22.36 -16.73 -48.21
C PRO A 321 -22.27 -17.00 -46.70
N PRO A 322 -21.06 -17.11 -46.12
CA PRO A 322 -20.91 -17.52 -44.72
C PRO A 322 -21.52 -16.49 -43.78
N VAL A 323 -22.60 -16.88 -43.10
CA VAL A 323 -23.26 -16.10 -42.06
C VAL A 323 -22.33 -16.01 -40.85
N GLN A 324 -21.86 -14.81 -40.56
CA GLN A 324 -21.14 -14.51 -39.32
C GLN A 324 -22.10 -14.77 -38.15
N GLY A 325 -21.84 -15.85 -37.42
CA GLY A 325 -22.67 -16.28 -36.29
C GLY A 325 -22.86 -15.17 -35.24
N PRO A 326 -23.90 -15.26 -34.40
CA PRO A 326 -24.16 -14.26 -33.37
C PRO A 326 -22.90 -14.04 -32.51
N ILE A 327 -22.53 -12.77 -32.32
CA ILE A 327 -21.37 -12.38 -31.52
C ILE A 327 -21.41 -13.11 -30.16
N ASN A 328 -20.31 -13.72 -29.74
CA ASN A 328 -20.23 -14.41 -28.46
C ASN A 328 -20.68 -13.45 -27.35
N LYS A 329 -21.77 -13.78 -26.67
CA LYS A 329 -22.27 -13.00 -25.53
C LYS A 329 -21.22 -13.08 -24.43
N GLU A 330 -20.74 -11.93 -23.94
CA GLU A 330 -19.75 -11.91 -22.87
C GLU A 330 -20.28 -12.68 -21.64
N PRO A 331 -19.42 -13.42 -20.92
CA PRO A 331 -19.81 -14.17 -19.74
C PRO A 331 -20.43 -13.23 -18.70
N GLU A 332 -21.56 -13.64 -18.12
CA GLU A 332 -22.39 -12.83 -17.21
C GLU A 332 -21.60 -12.28 -16.00
N ASP A 333 -20.48 -12.90 -15.67
CA ASP A 333 -19.56 -12.54 -14.59
C ASP A 333 -18.93 -11.14 -14.76
N LYS A 334 -18.89 -10.59 -15.98
CA LYS A 334 -18.38 -9.23 -16.23
C LYS A 334 -19.41 -8.12 -16.02
N LEU A 335 -20.71 -8.42 -16.14
CA LEU A 335 -21.76 -7.40 -16.03
C LEU A 335 -22.23 -7.14 -14.58
N TYR A 336 -22.03 -8.10 -13.67
CA TYR A 336 -22.50 -7.99 -12.27
C TYR A 336 -21.50 -8.61 -11.29
N PRO A 337 -20.52 -7.85 -10.78
CA PRO A 337 -19.43 -8.38 -9.94
C PRO A 337 -19.86 -8.90 -8.56
N GLU A 338 -21.11 -8.66 -8.13
CA GLU A 338 -21.50 -8.76 -6.71
C GLU A 338 -22.63 -9.76 -6.40
N LYS A 339 -22.82 -10.81 -7.18
CA LYS A 339 -23.73 -11.91 -6.79
C LYS A 339 -23.02 -13.25 -6.74
N LYS A 340 -22.20 -13.44 -5.70
CA LYS A 340 -21.73 -14.77 -5.28
C LYS A 340 -22.93 -15.64 -4.93
N LYS A 341 -23.35 -16.49 -5.86
CA LYS A 341 -24.30 -17.59 -5.58
C LYS A 341 -23.55 -18.69 -4.84
N LEU A 342 -24.04 -19.02 -3.65
CA LEU A 342 -23.53 -20.07 -2.76
C LEU A 342 -23.36 -21.40 -3.51
N GLY A 343 -22.17 -21.99 -3.39
CA GLY A 343 -21.65 -23.10 -4.21
C GLY A 343 -22.39 -24.44 -4.11
N ILE A 344 -23.27 -24.61 -3.12
CA ILE A 344 -23.99 -25.88 -2.89
C ILE A 344 -25.02 -26.16 -4.01
N ARG A 345 -25.57 -25.14 -4.66
CA ARG A 345 -26.51 -25.34 -5.79
C ARG A 345 -25.84 -25.87 -7.06
N ARG A 346 -24.53 -25.69 -7.24
CA ARG A 346 -23.80 -26.26 -8.38
C ARG A 346 -23.48 -27.74 -8.21
N PHE A 347 -23.33 -28.21 -6.98
CA PHE A 347 -23.04 -29.62 -6.73
C PHE A 347 -24.24 -30.52 -7.07
N LEU A 348 -25.47 -30.09 -6.74
CA LEU A 348 -26.68 -30.88 -6.99
C LEU A 348 -27.15 -30.88 -8.46
N TYR A 349 -26.72 -29.92 -9.29
CA TYR A 349 -27.08 -29.92 -10.72
C TYR A 349 -26.26 -30.92 -11.54
N ILE A 350 -25.04 -31.26 -11.08
CA ILE A 350 -24.18 -32.24 -11.75
C ILE A 350 -24.59 -33.67 -11.35
N SER A 351 -25.07 -33.87 -10.12
CA SER A 351 -25.52 -35.18 -9.65
C SER A 351 -26.86 -35.65 -10.22
N SER A 352 -27.69 -34.77 -10.81
CA SER A 352 -28.99 -35.16 -11.38
C SER A 352 -28.95 -35.63 -12.83
N LYS A 353 -27.75 -35.75 -13.44
CA LYS A 353 -27.55 -36.25 -14.81
C LYS A 353 -26.90 -37.63 -14.90
N VAL A 354 -26.72 -38.29 -13.76
CA VAL A 354 -26.21 -39.67 -13.68
C VAL A 354 -27.16 -40.49 -12.82
N VAL A 355 -28.40 -40.66 -13.29
CA VAL A 355 -29.28 -41.83 -13.04
C VAL A 355 -30.10 -42.05 -14.30
#